data_AF-A0A979FH80-F1
#
_entry.id   AF-A0A979FH80-F1
#
_cell.length_a   1.000
_cell.length_b   1.000
_cell.length_c   1.000
_cell.angle_alpha   90.00
_cell.angle_beta   90.00
_cell.angle_gamma   90.00
#
_symmetry.space_group_name_H-M   'P 1'
#
loop_
_entity.id
_entity.type
_entity.pdbx_description
1 polymer ?
#
loop_
_entity_poly.entity_id
_entity_poly.type
_entity_poly.pdbx_seq_one_letter_code
_entity_poly.pdbx_strand_id
1 'polypeptide(L)'
;MLRHAKPDGVVVGMEAAALRGAPWGALVAAAGGGKVNLTLSSPDDYEPHDDLLLPLHDSGVRLAYFKGCVGTSAGAAALASVADGARPTVDDEDGAVLTIHMAAPLDLSALRGTYTRLYVFTRPLSPPGPSSAMWPLPPSPPPVLVVQGADEGSWGAVARTITSLAPPGKRFESLELPGCRLRAPELRELLMVLHDADVRTRDWGDGGDTRAEVDGWSGDFLLYITHRWPPEGPAVPSDAELQEAYQGYLRQRGQ
;
A
#
# COMPACT_ATOMS: atom_id res chain seq x y z
N MET A 1 24.62 -41.42 -1.61
CA MET A 1 23.80 -40.53 -2.45
C MET A 1 23.02 -39.62 -1.52
N LEU A 2 23.40 -38.35 -1.41
CA LEU A 2 22.64 -37.36 -0.64
C LEU A 2 21.36 -37.04 -1.41
N ARG A 3 20.19 -37.29 -0.83
CA ARG A 3 18.91 -36.83 -1.39
C ARG A 3 18.91 -35.31 -1.29
N HIS A 4 19.06 -34.61 -2.42
CA HIS A 4 18.87 -33.17 -2.45
C HIS A 4 17.38 -32.89 -2.28
N ALA A 5 17.00 -32.33 -1.13
CA ALA A 5 15.66 -31.81 -0.92
C ALA A 5 15.51 -30.53 -1.74
N LYS A 6 14.40 -30.40 -2.47
CA LYS A 6 14.06 -29.15 -3.14
C LYS A 6 13.75 -28.12 -2.05
N PRO A 7 14.35 -26.91 -2.08
CA PRO A 7 14.00 -25.88 -1.10
C PRO A 7 12.52 -25.50 -1.24
N ASP A 8 11.83 -25.39 -0.10
CA ASP A 8 10.39 -25.09 -0.05
C ASP A 8 10.06 -23.66 -0.53
N GLY A 9 11.03 -22.76 -0.46
CA GLY A 9 10.94 -21.41 -0.99
C GLY A 9 12.27 -20.67 -1.01
N VAL A 10 12.27 -19.51 -1.65
CA VAL A 10 13.40 -18.60 -1.78
C VAL A 10 13.02 -17.25 -1.18
N VAL A 11 13.84 -16.73 -0.27
CA VAL A 11 13.69 -15.39 0.30
C VAL A 11 14.79 -14.50 -0.26
N VAL A 12 14.39 -13.42 -0.92
CA VAL A 12 15.28 -12.44 -1.53
C VAL A 12 14.99 -11.08 -0.91
N GLY A 13 15.87 -10.61 -0.05
CA GLY A 13 15.83 -9.26 0.52
C GLY A 13 17.14 -8.55 0.22
N MET A 14 17.13 -7.60 -0.72
CA MET A 14 18.32 -6.84 -1.09
C MET A 14 17.97 -5.54 -1.79
N GLU A 15 18.97 -4.70 -1.97
CA GLU A 15 18.87 -3.49 -2.77
C GLU A 15 18.61 -3.83 -4.25
N ALA A 16 17.70 -3.12 -4.90
CA ALA A 16 17.36 -3.32 -6.30
C ALA A 16 18.58 -3.21 -7.21
N ALA A 17 19.49 -2.26 -6.94
CA ALA A 17 20.75 -2.11 -7.66
C ALA A 17 21.64 -3.35 -7.56
N ALA A 18 21.71 -3.99 -6.39
CA ALA A 18 22.46 -5.23 -6.21
C ALA A 18 21.83 -6.39 -6.98
N LEU A 19 20.50 -6.50 -6.98
CA LEU A 19 19.79 -7.55 -7.72
C LEU A 19 19.93 -7.41 -9.24
N ARG A 20 19.97 -6.19 -9.77
CA ARG A 20 20.25 -5.92 -11.20
C ARG A 20 21.61 -6.44 -11.64
N GLY A 21 22.61 -6.44 -10.75
CA GLY A 21 23.93 -7.01 -11.00
C GLY A 21 24.00 -8.54 -10.89
N ALA A 22 22.93 -9.18 -10.40
CA ALA A 22 22.85 -10.63 -10.22
C ALA A 22 22.18 -11.30 -11.44
N PRO A 23 22.40 -12.62 -11.65
CA PRO A 23 21.70 -13.38 -12.70
C PRO A 23 20.26 -13.70 -12.30
N TRP A 24 19.47 -12.66 -11.97
CA TRP A 24 18.13 -12.76 -11.38
C TRP A 24 17.19 -13.64 -12.22
N GLY A 25 17.10 -13.41 -13.53
CA GLY A 25 16.25 -14.23 -14.41
C GLY A 25 16.63 -15.71 -14.40
N ALA A 26 17.92 -16.04 -14.31
CA ALA A 26 18.38 -17.43 -14.20
C ALA A 26 18.04 -18.05 -12.84
N LEU A 27 18.11 -17.26 -11.76
CA LEU A 27 17.74 -17.70 -10.41
C LEU A 27 16.23 -17.99 -10.33
N VAL A 28 15.40 -17.09 -10.86
CA VAL A 28 13.94 -17.28 -10.92
C VAL A 28 13.59 -18.51 -11.76
N ALA A 29 14.20 -18.67 -12.94
CA ALA A 29 14.00 -19.85 -13.77
C ALA A 29 14.42 -21.15 -13.07
N ALA A 30 15.53 -21.13 -12.32
CA ALA A 30 16.01 -22.29 -11.56
C ALA A 30 15.12 -22.63 -10.36
N ALA A 31 14.45 -21.64 -9.75
CA ALA A 31 13.56 -21.85 -8.60
C ALA A 31 12.27 -22.63 -8.95
N GLY A 32 11.81 -22.52 -10.21
CA GLY A 32 10.75 -23.31 -10.85
C GLY A 32 9.70 -23.96 -9.93
N GLY A 33 8.57 -23.29 -9.69
CA GLY A 33 7.46 -23.82 -8.87
C GLY A 33 7.59 -23.55 -7.36
N GLY A 34 8.72 -23.03 -6.90
CA GLY A 34 8.95 -22.67 -5.49
C GLY A 34 8.21 -21.40 -5.07
N LYS A 35 7.99 -21.26 -3.74
CA LYS A 35 7.49 -20.01 -3.16
C LYS A 35 8.61 -18.95 -3.14
N VAL A 36 8.29 -17.69 -3.41
CA VAL A 36 9.24 -16.58 -3.43
C VAL A 36 8.74 -15.46 -2.51
N ASN A 37 9.64 -14.96 -1.65
CA ASN A 37 9.45 -13.72 -0.90
C ASN A 37 10.45 -12.70 -1.43
N LEU A 38 9.95 -11.62 -2.03
CA LEU A 38 10.77 -10.61 -2.70
C LEU A 38 10.63 -9.27 -2.00
N THR A 39 11.72 -8.77 -1.44
CA THR A 39 11.84 -7.42 -0.87
C THR A 39 12.92 -6.66 -1.63
N LEU A 40 12.51 -5.64 -2.36
CA LEU A 40 13.36 -4.75 -3.13
C LEU A 40 13.42 -3.40 -2.44
N SER A 41 14.59 -3.03 -1.94
CA SER A 41 14.85 -1.70 -1.37
C SER A 41 15.60 -0.81 -2.36
N SER A 42 15.34 0.49 -2.32
CA SER A 42 16.12 1.53 -3.00
C SER A 42 16.34 2.69 -2.01
N PRO A 43 17.38 3.54 -2.18
CA PRO A 43 17.49 4.79 -1.43
C PRO A 43 16.24 5.68 -1.52
N ASP A 44 15.50 5.60 -2.64
CA ASP A 44 14.14 6.15 -2.76
C ASP A 44 13.17 4.98 -2.96
N ASP A 45 12.29 4.75 -1.97
CA ASP A 45 11.27 3.69 -2.00
C ASP A 45 10.32 3.78 -3.23
N TYR A 46 10.36 4.89 -3.97
CA TYR A 46 9.56 5.15 -5.16
C TYR A 46 10.32 4.97 -6.50
N GLU A 47 11.57 4.49 -6.49
CA GLU A 47 12.27 4.10 -7.73
C GLU A 47 11.65 2.81 -8.32
N PRO A 48 11.06 2.81 -9.53
CA PRO A 48 10.40 1.63 -10.07
C PRO A 48 11.33 0.43 -10.28
N HIS A 49 10.82 -0.77 -9.97
CA HIS A 49 11.56 -2.02 -10.07
C HIS A 49 11.05 -2.94 -11.20
N ASP A 50 10.33 -2.41 -12.19
CA ASP A 50 9.66 -3.20 -13.24
C ASP A 50 10.63 -4.14 -13.98
N ASP A 51 11.88 -3.74 -14.19
CA ASP A 51 12.93 -4.55 -14.82
C ASP A 51 13.23 -5.86 -14.06
N LEU A 52 13.05 -5.85 -12.74
CA LEU A 52 13.20 -7.00 -11.85
C LEU A 52 11.91 -7.82 -11.74
N LEU A 53 10.76 -7.25 -12.08
CA LEU A 53 9.46 -7.93 -12.05
C LEU A 53 9.18 -8.71 -13.32
N LEU A 54 9.55 -8.19 -14.48
CA LEU A 54 9.30 -8.85 -15.77
C LEU A 54 9.81 -10.30 -15.85
N PRO A 55 10.99 -10.67 -15.31
CA PRO A 55 11.45 -12.05 -15.32
C PRO A 55 10.61 -13.02 -14.48
N LEU A 56 9.75 -12.52 -13.59
CA LEU A 56 8.81 -13.36 -12.82
C LEU A 56 7.69 -13.89 -13.73
N HIS A 57 7.30 -13.13 -14.75
CA HIS A 57 6.25 -13.51 -15.67
C HIS A 57 6.55 -14.88 -16.31
N ASP A 58 5.59 -15.80 -16.25
CA ASP A 58 5.70 -17.18 -16.75
C ASP A 58 6.85 -18.03 -16.18
N SER A 59 7.52 -17.59 -15.12
CA SER A 59 8.61 -18.36 -14.50
C SER A 59 8.12 -19.60 -13.73
N GLY A 60 6.82 -19.69 -13.48
CA GLY A 60 6.20 -20.74 -12.68
C GLY A 60 6.47 -20.63 -11.18
N VAL A 61 7.14 -19.58 -10.69
CA VAL A 61 7.27 -19.32 -9.25
C VAL A 61 5.93 -18.86 -8.67
N ARG A 62 5.77 -19.02 -7.35
CA ARG A 62 4.62 -18.50 -6.61
C ARG A 62 5.09 -17.44 -5.62
N LEU A 63 4.63 -16.22 -5.79
CA LEU A 63 4.98 -15.10 -4.94
C LEU A 63 4.09 -15.12 -3.70
N ALA A 64 4.70 -15.29 -2.53
CA ALA A 64 4.01 -15.24 -1.23
C ALA A 64 4.12 -13.84 -0.58
N TYR A 65 5.22 -13.13 -0.85
CA TYR A 65 5.40 -11.76 -0.35
C TYR A 65 6.10 -10.89 -1.39
N PHE A 66 5.62 -9.66 -1.57
CA PHE A 66 6.29 -8.63 -2.34
C PHE A 66 6.38 -7.33 -1.55
N LYS A 67 7.55 -6.69 -1.60
CA LYS A 67 7.73 -5.29 -1.23
C LYS A 67 8.63 -4.60 -2.26
N GLY A 68 8.15 -3.52 -2.86
CA GLY A 68 8.92 -2.70 -3.79
C GLY A 68 8.06 -1.71 -4.56
N CYS A 69 8.68 -0.93 -5.45
CA CYS A 69 7.97 0.01 -6.32
C CYS A 69 7.60 -0.62 -7.66
N VAL A 70 6.39 -0.34 -8.14
CA VAL A 70 5.88 -0.75 -9.45
C VAL A 70 5.51 0.50 -10.24
N GLY A 71 6.12 0.70 -11.41
CA GLY A 71 5.90 1.89 -12.24
C GLY A 71 5.02 1.65 -13.46
N THR A 72 4.80 0.40 -13.87
CA THR A 72 4.10 0.08 -15.12
C THR A 72 3.04 -1.01 -14.97
N SER A 73 2.04 -0.99 -15.88
CA SER A 73 1.02 -2.05 -15.93
C SER A 73 1.61 -3.41 -16.28
N ALA A 74 2.73 -3.46 -17.01
CA ALA A 74 3.46 -4.69 -17.29
C ALA A 74 4.09 -5.28 -16.02
N GLY A 75 4.67 -4.43 -15.15
CA GLY A 75 5.16 -4.86 -13.84
C GLY A 75 4.04 -5.36 -12.93
N ALA A 76 2.90 -4.67 -12.91
CA ALA A 76 1.71 -5.12 -12.18
C ALA A 76 1.17 -6.46 -12.71
N ALA A 77 1.13 -6.65 -14.03
CA ALA A 77 0.73 -7.92 -14.64
C ALA A 77 1.73 -9.04 -14.36
N ALA A 78 3.03 -8.76 -14.36
CA ALA A 78 4.05 -9.73 -13.98
C ALA A 78 3.86 -10.18 -12.54
N LEU A 79 3.61 -9.26 -11.60
CA LEU A 79 3.26 -9.62 -10.22
C LEU A 79 1.98 -10.45 -10.15
N ALA A 80 0.93 -10.05 -10.85
CA ALA A 80 -0.34 -10.78 -10.89
C ALA A 80 -0.16 -12.23 -11.37
N SER A 81 0.73 -12.46 -12.33
CA SER A 81 0.95 -13.79 -12.93
C SER A 81 1.58 -14.81 -11.96
N VAL A 82 2.29 -14.33 -10.93
CA VAL A 82 2.98 -15.18 -9.95
C VAL A 82 2.38 -15.08 -8.55
N ALA A 83 1.60 -14.04 -8.25
CA ALA A 83 0.96 -13.87 -6.96
C ALA A 83 -0.17 -14.89 -6.82
N ASP A 84 -0.08 -15.72 -5.77
CA ASP A 84 -1.09 -16.73 -5.48
C ASP A 84 -2.16 -16.12 -4.58
N GLY A 85 -3.34 -15.84 -5.15
CA GLY A 85 -4.50 -15.32 -4.44
C GLY A 85 -5.37 -16.42 -3.84
N ALA A 86 -4.84 -17.63 -3.62
CA ALA A 86 -5.59 -18.75 -3.09
C ALA A 86 -6.54 -18.29 -1.98
N ARG A 87 -7.83 -18.58 -2.18
CA ARG A 87 -8.89 -18.23 -1.23
C ARG A 87 -8.44 -18.70 0.15
N PRO A 88 -8.51 -17.85 1.19
CA PRO A 88 -8.25 -18.30 2.54
C PRO A 88 -9.18 -19.48 2.81
N THR A 89 -8.60 -20.69 2.84
CA THR A 89 -9.29 -21.81 3.45
C THR A 89 -9.15 -21.63 4.95
N VAL A 90 -10.05 -22.22 5.73
CA VAL A 90 -10.17 -21.97 7.18
C VAL A 90 -8.85 -22.26 7.94
N ASP A 91 -7.92 -22.98 7.32
CA ASP A 91 -6.64 -23.40 7.89
C ASP A 91 -5.39 -22.84 7.16
N ASP A 92 -5.53 -22.00 6.13
CA ASP A 92 -4.41 -21.65 5.23
C ASP A 92 -4.28 -20.14 4.99
N GLU A 93 -3.32 -19.51 5.68
CA GLU A 93 -2.90 -18.10 5.49
C GLU A 93 -1.97 -17.90 4.28
N ASP A 94 -1.84 -18.91 3.41
CA ASP A 94 -0.80 -19.06 2.38
C ASP A 94 -0.93 -18.13 1.14
N GLY A 95 -1.75 -17.10 1.18
CA GLY A 95 -1.93 -16.20 0.03
C GLY A 95 -0.97 -15.02 0.00
N ALA A 96 -0.82 -14.43 -1.19
CA ALA A 96 0.18 -13.40 -1.43
C ALA A 96 -0.12 -12.08 -0.69
N VAL A 97 0.90 -11.56 0.02
CA VAL A 97 0.89 -10.22 0.60
C VAL A 97 1.72 -9.28 -0.27
N LEU A 98 1.08 -8.25 -0.81
CA LEU A 98 1.70 -7.30 -1.72
C LEU A 98 1.84 -5.92 -1.06
N THR A 99 3.06 -5.40 -1.02
CA THR A 99 3.40 -4.05 -0.54
C THR A 99 3.98 -3.25 -1.70
N ILE A 100 3.15 -2.45 -2.36
CA ILE A 100 3.49 -1.77 -3.61
C ILE A 100 3.67 -0.28 -3.35
N HIS A 101 4.83 0.26 -3.69
CA HIS A 101 5.04 1.70 -3.81
C HIS A 101 4.70 2.14 -5.24
N MET A 102 4.04 3.29 -5.37
CA MET A 102 3.65 3.88 -6.65
C MET A 102 4.13 5.33 -6.71
N ALA A 103 5.13 5.59 -7.56
CA ALA A 103 5.64 6.94 -7.81
C ALA A 103 4.63 7.83 -8.56
N ALA A 104 3.74 7.22 -9.33
CA ALA A 104 2.66 7.85 -10.06
C ALA A 104 1.42 6.93 -10.04
N PRO A 105 0.20 7.44 -10.28
CA PRO A 105 -0.98 6.61 -10.42
C PRO A 105 -0.79 5.50 -11.43
N LEU A 106 -1.15 4.27 -11.03
CA LEU A 106 -0.97 3.07 -11.83
C LEU A 106 -2.25 2.22 -11.79
N ASP A 107 -2.63 1.66 -12.94
CA ASP A 107 -3.69 0.67 -12.99
C ASP A 107 -3.20 -0.67 -12.41
N LEU A 108 -3.73 -1.03 -11.25
CA LEU A 108 -3.45 -2.28 -10.55
C LEU A 108 -4.54 -3.34 -10.75
N SER A 109 -5.49 -3.14 -11.66
CA SER A 109 -6.64 -4.04 -11.87
C SER A 109 -6.24 -5.49 -12.17
N ALA A 110 -5.05 -5.71 -12.76
CA ALA A 110 -4.48 -7.04 -13.01
C ALA A 110 -4.30 -7.87 -11.71
N LEU A 111 -4.12 -7.23 -10.56
CA LEU A 111 -3.95 -7.91 -9.27
C LEU A 111 -5.27 -8.42 -8.67
N ARG A 112 -6.41 -8.19 -9.32
CA ARG A 112 -7.72 -8.57 -8.76
C ARG A 112 -7.77 -10.08 -8.50
N GLY A 113 -7.93 -10.44 -7.22
CA GLY A 113 -8.05 -11.83 -6.79
C GLY A 113 -6.73 -12.61 -6.76
N THR A 114 -5.58 -11.93 -6.87
CA THR A 114 -4.24 -12.57 -6.81
C THR A 114 -3.54 -12.35 -5.46
N TYR A 115 -4.20 -11.69 -4.50
CA TYR A 115 -3.63 -11.36 -3.19
C TYR A 115 -4.62 -11.59 -2.04
N THR A 116 -4.08 -11.82 -0.85
CA THR A 116 -4.83 -11.83 0.42
C THR A 116 -4.75 -10.49 1.15
N ARG A 117 -3.65 -9.75 0.97
CA ARG A 117 -3.51 -8.36 1.43
C ARG A 117 -2.75 -7.51 0.42
N LEU A 118 -3.23 -6.29 0.21
CA LEU A 118 -2.62 -5.30 -0.65
C LEU A 118 -2.43 -4.00 0.12
N TYR A 119 -1.18 -3.60 0.28
CA TYR A 119 -0.77 -2.30 0.79
C TYR A 119 -0.25 -1.48 -0.38
N VAL A 120 -0.80 -0.28 -0.55
CA VAL A 120 -0.41 0.65 -1.61
C VAL A 120 0.14 1.91 -0.97
N PHE A 121 1.42 2.19 -1.23
CA PHE A 121 2.12 3.37 -0.78
C PHE A 121 2.21 4.36 -1.93
N THR A 122 1.81 5.60 -1.70
CA THR A 122 1.88 6.66 -2.70
C THR A 122 2.14 8.02 -2.06
N ARG A 123 2.40 9.04 -2.88
CA ARG A 123 2.52 10.44 -2.48
C ARG A 123 1.31 11.23 -2.99
N PRO A 124 0.95 12.38 -2.36
CA PRO A 124 -0.12 13.23 -2.85
C PRO A 124 0.07 13.60 -4.32
N LEU A 125 -1.00 13.49 -5.10
CA LEU A 125 -1.00 13.85 -6.52
C LEU A 125 -0.83 15.36 -6.69
N SER A 126 0.22 15.76 -7.41
CA SER A 126 0.46 17.16 -7.73
C SER A 126 -0.67 17.74 -8.59
N PRO A 127 -1.23 18.92 -8.24
CA PRO A 127 -2.01 19.70 -9.19
C PRO A 127 -1.09 20.24 -10.30
N PRO A 128 -1.54 20.39 -11.56
CA PRO A 128 -2.89 20.19 -12.09
C PRO A 128 -2.95 18.88 -12.91
N GLY A 129 -2.85 17.72 -12.24
CA GLY A 129 -3.23 16.47 -12.91
C GLY A 129 -4.66 16.56 -13.46
N PRO A 130 -4.99 15.90 -14.58
CA PRO A 130 -6.33 15.93 -15.15
C PRO A 130 -7.34 15.51 -14.08
N SER A 131 -8.23 16.43 -13.72
CA SER A 131 -9.16 16.34 -12.58
C SER A 131 -10.11 15.13 -12.62
N SER A 132 -10.11 14.38 -13.72
CA SER A 132 -11.03 13.28 -14.01
C SER A 132 -10.36 11.91 -14.15
N ALA A 133 -9.02 11.83 -14.14
CA ALA A 133 -8.38 10.52 -14.26
C ALA A 133 -8.52 9.77 -12.93
N MET A 134 -9.13 8.59 -13.01
CA MET A 134 -9.34 7.68 -11.89
C MET A 134 -8.52 6.44 -12.14
N TRP A 135 -7.81 5.97 -11.10
CA TRP A 135 -7.01 4.76 -11.12
C TRP A 135 -7.46 3.90 -9.94
N PRO A 136 -8.70 3.39 -9.98
CA PRO A 136 -9.28 2.70 -8.84
C PRO A 136 -8.46 1.46 -8.50
N LEU A 137 -8.16 1.30 -7.22
CA LEU A 137 -7.50 0.09 -6.73
C LEU A 137 -8.41 -1.14 -6.86
N PRO A 138 -7.85 -2.36 -6.89
CA PRO A 138 -8.65 -3.57 -6.92
C PRO A 138 -9.59 -3.67 -5.70
N PRO A 139 -10.87 -4.07 -5.88
CA PRO A 139 -11.89 -3.96 -4.83
C PRO A 139 -11.83 -5.03 -3.75
N SER A 140 -11.20 -6.18 -4.00
CA SER A 140 -11.29 -7.34 -3.11
C SER A 140 -10.01 -8.17 -3.08
N PRO A 141 -9.48 -8.47 -1.88
CA PRO A 141 -9.87 -7.85 -0.60
C PRO A 141 -9.63 -6.33 -0.59
N PRO A 142 -10.35 -5.55 0.25
CA PRO A 142 -10.14 -4.09 0.36
C PRO A 142 -8.65 -3.78 0.60
N PRO A 143 -8.07 -2.81 -0.12
CA PRO A 143 -6.66 -2.47 0.05
C PRO A 143 -6.44 -1.55 1.24
N VAL A 144 -5.24 -1.59 1.81
CA VAL A 144 -4.70 -0.53 2.66
C VAL A 144 -4.05 0.50 1.75
N LEU A 145 -4.44 1.78 1.89
CA LEU A 145 -3.81 2.88 1.17
C LEU A 145 -3.05 3.77 2.16
N VAL A 146 -1.77 3.95 1.87
CA VAL A 146 -0.83 4.75 2.65
C VAL A 146 -0.39 5.94 1.80
N VAL A 147 -0.68 7.15 2.28
CA VAL A 147 -0.31 8.40 1.58
C VAL A 147 0.78 9.12 2.37
N GLN A 148 2.02 9.01 1.89
CA GLN A 148 3.20 9.62 2.48
C GLN A 148 3.40 11.06 2.01
N GLY A 149 3.92 11.93 2.87
CA GLY A 149 4.19 13.34 2.51
C GLY A 149 2.95 14.21 2.53
N ALA A 150 2.01 13.95 3.46
CA ALA A 150 0.89 14.82 3.74
C ALA A 150 1.36 16.07 4.52
N ASP A 151 2.01 16.99 3.81
CA ASP A 151 2.55 18.25 4.35
C ASP A 151 1.48 19.31 4.62
N GLU A 152 1.76 20.29 5.48
CA GLU A 152 0.89 21.46 5.70
C GLU A 152 0.47 22.10 4.36
N GLY A 153 -0.82 22.39 4.19
CA GLY A 153 -1.39 22.92 2.95
C GLY A 153 -1.72 21.87 1.89
N SER A 154 -1.39 20.60 2.09
CA SER A 154 -1.57 19.54 1.08
C SER A 154 -2.87 18.74 1.18
N TRP A 155 -3.77 19.07 2.12
CA TRP A 155 -4.98 18.26 2.40
C TRP A 155 -5.84 18.01 1.15
N GLY A 156 -5.96 18.99 0.25
CA GLY A 156 -6.71 18.84 -1.00
C GLY A 156 -6.06 17.89 -2.00
N ALA A 157 -4.72 17.82 -2.01
CA ALA A 157 -3.97 16.85 -2.81
C ALA A 157 -4.12 15.44 -2.23
N VAL A 158 -4.08 15.30 -0.90
CA VAL A 158 -4.34 14.04 -0.18
C VAL A 158 -5.76 13.54 -0.48
N ALA A 159 -6.77 14.40 -0.34
CA ALA A 159 -8.17 14.07 -0.63
C ALA A 159 -8.35 13.59 -2.07
N ARG A 160 -7.77 14.31 -3.04
CA ARG A 160 -7.78 13.92 -4.46
C ARG A 160 -7.12 12.56 -4.69
N THR A 161 -5.98 12.33 -4.05
CA THR A 161 -5.24 11.06 -4.17
C THR A 161 -6.09 9.88 -3.70
N ILE A 162 -6.66 9.99 -2.49
CA ILE A 162 -7.50 8.94 -1.91
C ILE A 162 -8.74 8.70 -2.76
N THR A 163 -9.42 9.76 -3.22
CA THR A 163 -10.63 9.64 -4.04
C THR A 163 -10.35 9.08 -5.44
N SER A 164 -9.24 9.47 -6.08
CA SER A 164 -8.82 8.93 -7.38
C SER A 164 -8.42 7.46 -7.34
N LEU A 165 -7.89 7.00 -6.19
CA LEU A 165 -7.46 5.61 -5.96
C LEU A 165 -8.55 4.75 -5.28
N ALA A 166 -9.68 5.34 -4.89
CA ALA A 166 -10.75 4.62 -4.22
C ALA A 166 -11.19 3.39 -5.03
N PRO A 167 -11.20 2.18 -4.44
CA PRO A 167 -11.66 0.99 -5.13
C PRO A 167 -13.13 1.13 -5.58
N PRO A 168 -13.61 0.28 -6.50
CA PRO A 168 -15.05 0.12 -6.73
C PRO A 168 -15.77 -0.17 -5.40
N GLY A 169 -16.74 0.67 -5.03
CA GLY A 169 -17.41 0.62 -3.72
C GLY A 169 -16.75 1.45 -2.61
N LYS A 170 -15.67 2.16 -2.94
CA LYS A 170 -15.00 3.20 -2.14
C LYS A 170 -14.60 2.77 -0.72
N ARG A 171 -14.37 1.47 -0.53
CA ARG A 171 -14.02 0.89 0.76
C ARG A 171 -12.56 0.46 0.77
N PHE A 172 -11.81 1.05 1.68
CA PHE A 172 -10.46 0.63 2.04
C PHE A 172 -10.50 -0.29 3.27
N GLU A 173 -9.46 -1.10 3.43
CA GLU A 173 -9.18 -1.79 4.69
C GLU A 173 -8.73 -0.78 5.76
N SER A 174 -7.76 0.06 5.40
CA SER A 174 -7.18 1.11 6.24
C SER A 174 -6.73 2.28 5.36
N LEU A 175 -6.73 3.48 5.93
CA LEU A 175 -6.20 4.71 5.32
C LEU A 175 -5.20 5.33 6.29
N GLU A 176 -3.96 5.49 5.84
CA GLU A 176 -2.83 5.81 6.69
C GLU A 176 -2.06 7.01 6.13
N LEU A 177 -1.71 7.98 6.98
CA LEU A 177 -0.89 9.15 6.65
C LEU A 177 0.39 9.15 7.51
N PRO A 178 1.39 8.31 7.20
CA PRO A 178 2.66 8.28 7.92
C PRO A 178 3.40 9.62 7.81
N GLY A 179 3.93 10.09 8.94
CA GLY A 179 4.63 11.37 9.01
C GLY A 179 3.77 12.56 8.59
N CYS A 180 2.45 12.50 8.80
CA CYS A 180 1.53 13.59 8.48
C CYS A 180 1.92 14.89 9.19
N ARG A 181 1.86 16.00 8.46
CA ARG A 181 2.08 17.37 8.96
C ARG A 181 0.88 18.28 8.67
N LEU A 182 -0.26 17.71 8.30
CA LEU A 182 -1.52 18.44 8.22
C LEU A 182 -1.90 18.96 9.60
N ARG A 183 -2.48 20.15 9.67
CA ARG A 183 -3.00 20.72 10.92
C ARG A 183 -4.39 20.17 11.22
N ALA A 184 -4.85 20.32 12.46
CA ALA A 184 -6.17 19.85 12.89
C ALA A 184 -7.32 20.38 12.01
N PRO A 185 -7.36 21.66 11.58
CA PRO A 185 -8.39 22.13 10.65
C PRO A 185 -8.32 21.45 9.29
N GLU A 186 -7.12 21.15 8.79
CA GLU A 186 -6.90 20.52 7.49
C GLU A 186 -7.30 19.03 7.51
N LEU A 187 -7.01 18.32 8.61
CA LEU A 187 -7.51 16.97 8.84
C LEU A 187 -9.04 16.94 8.91
N ARG A 188 -9.66 17.96 9.52
CA ARG A 188 -11.12 18.06 9.58
C ARG A 188 -11.73 18.21 8.19
N GLU A 189 -11.20 19.11 7.37
CA GLU A 189 -11.61 19.30 5.98
C GLU A 189 -11.40 18.03 5.14
N LEU A 190 -10.25 17.36 5.32
CA LEU A 190 -9.97 16.09 4.66
C LEU A 190 -11.03 15.04 4.99
N LEU A 191 -11.36 14.83 6.28
CA LEU A 191 -12.38 13.87 6.70
C LEU A 191 -13.76 14.21 6.12
N MET A 192 -14.15 15.49 6.11
CA MET A 192 -15.40 15.94 5.52
C MET A 192 -15.49 15.61 4.03
N VAL A 193 -14.47 15.97 3.25
CA VAL A 193 -14.44 15.71 1.81
C VAL A 193 -14.45 14.21 1.50
N LEU A 194 -13.70 13.41 2.26
CA LEU A 194 -13.69 11.95 2.05
C LEU A 194 -15.02 11.31 2.43
N HIS A 195 -15.66 11.76 3.50
CA HIS A 195 -16.97 11.28 3.91
C HIS A 195 -18.05 11.61 2.86
N ASP A 196 -18.08 12.85 2.36
CA ASP A 196 -18.99 13.32 1.30
C ASP A 196 -18.74 12.61 -0.03
N ALA A 197 -17.49 12.25 -0.30
CA ALA A 197 -17.11 11.41 -1.42
C ALA A 197 -17.51 9.93 -1.21
N ASP A 198 -18.19 9.57 -0.12
CA ASP A 198 -18.60 8.20 0.24
C ASP A 198 -17.42 7.22 0.37
N VAL A 199 -16.23 7.72 0.73
CA VAL A 199 -15.09 6.87 1.08
C VAL A 199 -15.34 6.25 2.45
N ARG A 200 -14.98 4.98 2.61
CA ARG A 200 -15.15 4.22 3.85
C ARG A 200 -13.87 3.43 4.17
N THR A 201 -13.60 3.22 5.45
CA THR A 201 -12.58 2.27 5.90
C THR A 201 -13.21 1.06 6.59
N ARG A 202 -12.43 0.02 6.87
CA ARG A 202 -12.91 -1.10 7.69
C ARG A 202 -13.15 -0.57 9.09
N ASP A 203 -14.30 -0.93 9.63
CA ASP A 203 -14.65 -0.60 11.00
C ASP A 203 -13.94 -1.60 11.92
N TRP A 204 -12.81 -1.18 12.49
CA TRP A 204 -12.14 -1.94 13.54
C TRP A 204 -12.83 -1.65 14.89
N GLY A 205 -14.12 -1.99 15.01
CA GLY A 205 -14.92 -1.76 16.24
C GLY A 205 -16.43 -1.67 16.03
N ASP A 206 -17.16 -1.41 17.12
CA ASP A 206 -18.64 -1.39 17.21
C ASP A 206 -19.29 -0.16 16.55
N GLY A 207 -18.93 0.18 15.31
CA GLY A 207 -19.58 1.29 14.63
C GLY A 207 -19.12 2.65 15.17
N GLY A 208 -17.86 2.99 14.97
CA GLY A 208 -17.35 4.30 15.35
C GLY A 208 -17.85 5.44 14.44
N ASP A 209 -17.74 6.67 14.93
CA ASP A 209 -17.92 7.87 14.10
C ASP A 209 -16.67 8.16 13.27
N THR A 210 -16.83 8.97 12.22
CA THR A 210 -15.73 9.44 11.37
C THR A 210 -14.73 10.30 12.17
N ARG A 211 -13.46 9.89 12.17
CA ARG A 211 -12.39 10.50 12.98
C ARG A 211 -10.99 10.23 12.43
N ALA A 212 -10.01 10.97 12.91
CA ALA A 212 -8.59 10.68 12.76
C ALA A 212 -7.98 10.35 14.12
N GLU A 213 -7.08 9.38 14.17
CA GLU A 213 -6.34 9.03 15.39
C GLU A 213 -4.86 8.81 15.08
N VAL A 214 -4.01 8.99 16.08
CA VAL A 214 -2.59 8.60 16.02
C VAL A 214 -2.51 7.13 16.43
N ASP A 215 -1.94 6.29 15.58
CA ASP A 215 -1.59 4.93 15.99
C ASP A 215 -0.44 4.99 17.00
N GLY A 216 -0.68 4.53 18.22
CA GLY A 216 0.30 4.56 19.30
C GLY A 216 1.54 3.69 19.04
N TRP A 217 1.48 2.78 18.06
CA TRP A 217 2.58 1.86 17.74
C TRP A 217 3.47 2.40 16.63
N SER A 218 2.91 2.76 15.48
CA SER A 218 3.65 3.28 14.33
C SER A 218 3.88 4.79 14.37
N GLY A 219 3.07 5.53 15.14
CA GLY A 219 2.99 6.99 15.05
C GLY A 219 2.31 7.47 13.75
N ASP A 220 1.75 6.56 12.96
CA ASP A 220 1.03 6.89 11.74
C ASP A 220 -0.37 7.41 12.06
N PHE A 221 -0.89 8.28 11.19
CA PHE A 221 -2.25 8.77 11.32
C PHE A 221 -3.22 7.84 10.62
N LEU A 222 -4.18 7.30 11.37
CA LEU A 222 -5.23 6.46 10.85
C LEU A 222 -6.49 7.30 10.61
N LEU A 223 -7.06 7.20 9.42
CA LEU A 223 -8.34 7.81 9.09
C LEU A 223 -9.46 6.75 9.18
N TYR A 224 -10.37 6.95 10.13
CA TYR A 224 -11.56 6.12 10.27
C TYR A 224 -12.73 6.85 9.62
N ILE A 225 -13.23 6.32 8.50
CA ILE A 225 -14.30 6.96 7.75
C ILE A 225 -15.49 6.02 7.71
N THR A 226 -16.55 6.41 8.42
CA THR A 226 -17.77 5.62 8.57
C THR A 226 -18.96 6.38 8.02
N HIS A 227 -20.15 5.81 8.12
CA HIS A 227 -21.39 6.47 7.73
C HIS A 227 -21.88 7.48 8.77
N ARG A 228 -21.23 7.58 9.94
CA ARG A 228 -21.65 8.45 11.04
C ARG A 228 -20.70 9.62 11.21
N TRP A 229 -21.30 10.77 11.51
CA TRP A 229 -20.61 11.94 12.02
C TRP A 229 -20.72 11.99 13.53
N PRO A 230 -19.65 12.37 14.24
CA PRO A 230 -19.79 12.75 15.64
C PRO A 230 -20.71 13.98 15.73
N PRO A 231 -21.48 14.14 16.81
CA PRO A 231 -22.39 15.29 16.99
C PRO A 231 -21.70 16.65 16.85
N GLU A 232 -20.42 16.72 17.17
CA GLU A 232 -19.59 17.94 17.16
C GLU A 232 -18.76 18.11 15.87
N GLY A 233 -18.96 17.24 14.87
CA GLY A 233 -18.12 17.14 13.66
C GLY A 233 -16.94 16.17 13.83
N PRO A 234 -16.10 15.96 12.78
CA PRO A 234 -15.05 14.94 12.81
C PRO A 234 -14.11 15.13 13.99
N ALA A 235 -13.91 14.06 14.78
CA ALA A 235 -12.92 14.07 15.84
C ALA A 235 -11.52 14.00 15.21
N VAL A 236 -10.66 14.96 15.55
CA VAL A 236 -9.29 15.04 15.07
C VAL A 236 -8.36 15.34 16.25
N PRO A 237 -7.12 14.84 16.27
CA PRO A 237 -6.16 15.21 17.28
C PRO A 237 -5.85 16.71 17.23
N SER A 238 -5.51 17.29 18.38
CA SER A 238 -5.04 18.67 18.49
C SER A 238 -3.68 18.85 17.83
N ASP A 239 -3.36 20.07 17.37
CA ASP A 239 -2.06 20.36 16.73
C ASP A 239 -0.84 19.96 17.59
N ALA A 240 -0.98 19.98 18.92
CA ALA A 240 0.06 19.52 19.84
C ALA A 240 0.29 18.00 19.76
N GLU A 241 -0.80 17.22 19.75
CA GLU A 241 -0.74 15.76 19.55
C GLU A 241 -0.21 15.42 18.15
N LEU A 242 -0.60 16.21 17.13
CA LEU A 242 -0.09 16.04 15.77
C LEU A 242 1.43 16.21 15.72
N GLN A 243 1.93 17.26 16.36
CA GLN A 243 3.35 17.55 16.43
C GLN A 243 4.12 16.47 17.21
N GLU A 244 3.57 15.99 18.33
CA GLU A 244 4.20 14.92 19.12
C GLU A 244 4.30 13.61 18.32
N ALA A 245 3.24 13.22 17.62
CA ALA A 245 3.21 12.04 16.76
C ALA A 245 4.27 12.14 15.66
N TYR A 246 4.39 13.30 15.00
CA TYR A 246 5.41 13.53 13.98
C TYR A 246 6.84 13.40 14.54
N GLN A 247 7.11 13.93 15.74
CA GLN A 247 8.42 13.73 16.40
C GLN A 247 8.66 12.27 16.80
N GLY A 248 7.61 11.53 17.17
CA GLY A 248 7.67 10.09 17.38
C GLY A 248 8.10 9.36 16.10
N TYR A 249 7.45 9.65 14.99
CA TYR A 249 7.74 9.08 13.67
C TYR A 249 9.20 9.33 13.24
N LEU A 250 9.70 10.57 13.36
CA LEU A 250 11.10 10.89 13.02
C LEU A 250 12.10 10.08 13.83
N ARG A 251 11.87 9.95 15.15
CA ARG A 251 12.72 9.14 16.04
C ARG A 251 12.76 7.67 15.62
N GLN A 252 11.63 7.10 15.19
CA GLN A 252 11.59 5.72 14.71
C GLN A 252 12.35 5.53 13.39
N ARG A 253 12.40 6.57 12.55
CA ARG A 253 13.14 6.58 11.28
C ARG A 253 14.63 6.91 11.42
N GLY A 254 15.10 7.21 12.64
CA GLY A 254 16.50 7.58 12.90
C GLY A 254 16.87 8.94 12.30
N GLN A 255 15.90 9.85 12.17
CA GLN A 255 16.08 11.22 11.68
C GLN A 255 16.09 12.24 12.82
#